data_AF-A0A969FAY5-F1
#
_entry.id   AF-A0A969FAY5-F1
#
_cell.length_a   1.000
_cell.length_b   1.000
_cell.length_c   1.000
_cell.angle_alpha   90.00
_cell.angle_beta   90.00
_cell.angle_gamma   90.00
#
_symmetry.space_group_name_H-M   'P 1'
#
loop_
_entity.id
_entity.type
_entity.pdbx_description
1 polymer ?
#
loop_
_entity_poly.entity_id
_entity_poly.type
_entity_poly.pdbx_seq_one_letter_code
_entity_poly.pdbx_strand_id
1 'polypeptide(L)'
;MDELKLSMLGGLRIFVGNSADLTAVLSSNKKAQAILCYLVLNNHTHYRTQLAEKFWPDNPPRLGQGSLRVSLNALKTVGLDAYLLVKHNTLAFDQASTYWCDVEAFERLLARHNRGEHDAGNMELLRQAVDLYGGDFSGRGFCWVTRLNLMIGSWVSANIGGRWF
;
A
#
# COMPACT_ATOMS: atom_id res chain seq x y z
N MET A 1 2.59 18.89 -8.95
CA MET A 1 2.36 17.88 -7.90
C MET A 1 3.68 17.17 -7.70
N ASP A 2 4.10 17.02 -6.45
CA ASP A 2 5.29 16.24 -6.11
C ASP A 2 5.04 14.75 -6.35
N GLU A 3 6.12 13.98 -6.48
CA GLU A 3 6.03 12.52 -6.64
C GLU A 3 5.79 11.85 -5.29
N LEU A 4 4.74 11.03 -5.18
CA LEU A 4 4.49 10.17 -4.01
C LEU A 4 5.27 8.86 -4.15
N LYS A 5 6.23 8.60 -3.26
CA LYS A 5 6.96 7.33 -3.20
C LYS A 5 6.46 6.47 -2.05
N LEU A 6 6.03 5.26 -2.38
CA LEU A 6 5.66 4.22 -1.42
C LEU A 6 6.63 3.05 -1.51
N SER A 7 7.26 2.74 -0.38
CA SER A 7 8.01 1.51 -0.20
C SER A 7 7.27 0.60 0.77
N MET A 8 6.96 -0.63 0.38
CA MET A 8 6.32 -1.66 1.19
C MET A 8 7.20 -2.92 1.33
N LEU A 9 8.12 -3.16 0.40
CA LEU A 9 9.07 -4.27 0.38
C LEU A 9 10.28 -3.95 1.26
N GLY A 10 10.25 -4.40 2.52
CA GLY A 10 11.30 -4.13 3.52
C GLY A 10 10.89 -3.15 4.63
N GLY A 11 9.63 -2.69 4.61
CA GLY A 11 9.06 -1.81 5.64
C GLY A 11 8.33 -0.63 5.01
N LEU A 12 7.21 -0.22 5.61
CA LEU A 12 6.38 0.84 5.04
C LEU A 12 7.07 2.20 5.17
N ARG A 13 7.40 2.83 4.05
CA ARG A 13 7.86 4.21 3.99
C ARG A 13 7.05 5.00 2.98
N ILE A 14 6.65 6.20 3.37
CA ILE A 14 5.80 7.08 2.56
C ILE A 14 6.51 8.43 2.46
N PHE A 15 6.82 8.86 1.23
CA PHE A 15 7.46 10.15 0.96
C PHE A 15 6.69 10.90 -0.11
N VAL A 16 6.58 12.22 0.04
CA VAL A 16 6.01 13.10 -0.99
C VAL A 16 7.06 14.13 -1.37
N GLY A 17 7.59 14.05 -2.59
CA GLY A 17 8.68 14.92 -3.05
C GLY A 17 9.89 14.84 -2.13
N ASN A 18 10.29 16.00 -1.58
CA ASN A 18 11.39 16.12 -0.61
C ASN A 18 10.89 16.27 0.85
N SER A 19 9.66 15.83 1.14
CA SER A 19 9.07 15.91 2.47
C SER A 19 9.70 14.92 3.45
N ALA A 20 9.53 15.20 4.74
CA ALA A 20 9.88 14.26 5.81
C ALA A 20 9.13 12.93 5.65
N ASP A 21 9.68 11.85 6.22
CA ASP A 21 9.06 10.52 6.20
C ASP A 21 7.66 10.55 6.82
N LEU A 22 6.63 10.46 5.96
CA LEU A 22 5.23 10.51 6.38
C LEU A 22 4.83 9.26 7.16
N THR A 23 5.57 8.16 7.06
CA THR A 23 5.35 6.99 7.93
C THR A 23 5.58 7.37 9.39
N ALA A 24 6.65 8.11 9.70
CA ALA A 24 6.94 8.54 11.06
C ALA A 24 5.85 9.50 11.58
N VAL A 25 5.40 10.42 10.73
CA VAL A 25 4.31 11.36 11.05
C VAL A 25 2.99 10.63 11.30
N LEU A 26 2.69 9.59 10.52
CA LEU A 26 1.49 8.77 10.63
C LEU A 26 1.65 7.59 11.59
N SER A 27 2.71 7.53 12.40
CA SER A 27 3.00 6.39 13.30
C SER A 27 1.87 6.10 14.29
N SER A 28 1.17 7.13 14.77
CA SER A 28 -0.03 6.99 15.63
C SER A 28 -1.29 6.58 14.85
N ASN A 29 -1.28 6.65 13.51
CA ASN A 29 -2.40 6.36 12.61
C ASN A 29 -2.08 5.21 11.65
N LYS A 30 -1.67 4.07 12.21
CA LYS A 30 -1.34 2.85 11.45
C LYS A 30 -2.45 2.37 10.49
N LYS A 31 -3.72 2.61 10.84
CA LYS A 31 -4.86 2.28 9.97
C LYS A 31 -4.93 3.19 8.74
N ALA A 32 -4.56 4.47 8.87
CA ALA A 32 -4.51 5.41 7.75
C ALA A 32 -3.43 4.99 6.74
N GLN A 33 -2.25 4.62 7.23
CA GLN A 33 -1.18 4.02 6.43
C GLN A 33 -1.65 2.77 5.66
N ALA A 34 -2.31 1.84 6.35
CA ALA A 34 -2.81 0.61 5.74
C ALA A 34 -3.90 0.87 4.68
N ILE A 35 -4.78 1.86 4.89
CA ILE A 35 -5.77 2.27 3.90
C ILE A 35 -5.10 2.81 2.65
N LEU A 36 -4.11 3.69 2.79
CA LEU A 36 -3.36 4.22 1.64
C LEU A 36 -2.71 3.09 0.83
N CYS A 37 -1.99 2.20 1.51
CA CYS A 37 -1.34 1.07 0.85
C CYS A 37 -2.36 0.18 0.13
N TYR A 38 -3.49 -0.10 0.78
CA TYR A 38 -4.54 -0.90 0.19
C TYR A 38 -5.12 -0.25 -1.07
N LEU A 39 -5.34 1.06 -1.09
CA LEU A 39 -5.85 1.77 -2.26
C LEU A 39 -4.85 1.84 -3.41
N VAL A 40 -3.56 1.97 -3.13
CA VAL A 40 -2.50 1.95 -4.16
C VAL A 40 -2.43 0.56 -4.80
N LEU A 41 -2.48 -0.50 -4.00
CA LEU A 41 -2.42 -1.87 -4.52
C LEU A 41 -3.73 -2.32 -5.18
N ASN A 42 -4.86 -1.79 -4.73
CA ASN A 42 -6.18 -2.08 -5.28
C ASN A 42 -6.62 -0.88 -6.09
N ASN A 43 -6.15 -0.86 -7.34
CA ASN A 43 -6.31 0.19 -8.33
C ASN A 43 -7.76 0.33 -8.86
N HIS A 44 -8.76 0.28 -7.97
CA HIS A 44 -10.17 0.42 -8.27
C HIS A 44 -10.88 1.31 -7.25
N THR A 45 -12.10 1.72 -7.59
CA THR A 45 -12.94 2.51 -6.68
C THR A 45 -13.54 1.60 -5.61
N HIS A 46 -13.48 2.02 -4.35
CA HIS A 46 -14.04 1.30 -3.21
C HIS A 46 -15.16 2.10 -2.56
N TYR A 47 -16.18 1.41 -2.02
CA TYR A 47 -17.17 2.04 -1.18
C TYR A 47 -16.60 2.29 0.23
N ARG A 48 -16.88 3.48 0.78
CA ARG A 48 -16.44 3.85 2.13
C ARG A 48 -16.99 2.90 3.20
N THR A 49 -18.21 2.39 3.00
CA THR A 49 -18.83 1.41 3.89
C THR A 49 -18.07 0.09 3.90
N GLN A 50 -17.72 -0.44 2.74
CA GLN A 50 -16.94 -1.68 2.59
C GLN A 50 -15.54 -1.54 3.19
N LEU A 51 -14.88 -0.40 2.97
CA LEU A 51 -13.59 -0.14 3.60
C LEU A 51 -13.72 -0.06 5.12
N ALA A 52 -14.76 0.60 5.64
CA ALA A 52 -15.00 0.69 7.07
C ALA A 52 -15.19 -0.71 7.70
N GLU A 53 -16.01 -1.56 7.09
CA GLU A 53 -16.25 -2.94 7.53
C GLU A 53 -14.97 -3.78 7.44
N LYS A 54 -14.18 -3.61 6.38
CA LYS A 54 -12.92 -4.34 6.20
C LYS A 54 -11.90 -3.95 7.25
N PHE A 55 -11.70 -2.65 7.50
CA PHE A 55 -10.65 -2.16 8.39
C PHE A 55 -11.02 -2.15 9.88
N TRP A 56 -12.32 -2.14 10.19
CA TRP A 56 -12.85 -2.19 11.55
C TRP A 56 -14.01 -3.19 11.66
N PRO A 57 -13.75 -4.50 11.50
CA PRO A 57 -14.79 -5.52 11.51
C PRO A 57 -15.50 -5.63 12.86
N ASP A 58 -14.80 -5.33 13.96
CA ASP A 58 -15.35 -5.38 15.32
C ASP A 58 -16.22 -4.16 15.66
N ASN A 59 -16.17 -3.11 14.86
CA ASN A 59 -16.93 -1.89 15.12
C ASN A 59 -18.32 -1.98 14.48
N PRO A 60 -19.38 -1.49 15.15
CA PRO A 60 -20.66 -1.30 14.50
C PRO A 60 -20.52 -0.32 13.31
N PRO A 61 -21.33 -0.46 12.25
CA PRO A 61 -21.13 0.25 10.98
C PRO A 61 -20.93 1.76 11.11
N ARG A 62 -21.67 2.43 12.01
CA ARG A 62 -21.54 3.88 12.26
C ARG A 62 -20.18 4.25 12.85
N LEU A 63 -19.66 3.45 13.79
CA LEU A 63 -18.34 3.68 14.38
C LEU A 63 -17.23 3.37 13.39
N GLY A 64 -17.34 2.30 12.60
CA GLY A 64 -16.37 1.99 11.54
C GLY A 64 -16.24 3.14 10.53
N GLN A 65 -17.36 3.71 10.07
CA GLN A 65 -17.35 4.87 9.17
C GLN A 65 -16.75 6.13 9.82
N GLY A 66 -17.00 6.34 11.12
CA GLY A 66 -16.36 7.39 11.90
C GLY A 66 -14.84 7.24 11.94
N SER A 67 -14.34 6.05 12.26
CA SER A 67 -12.91 5.74 12.28
C SER A 67 -12.25 5.87 10.90
N LEU A 68 -12.97 5.49 9.84
CA LEU A 68 -12.52 5.72 8.47
C LEU A 68 -12.35 7.21 8.20
N ARG A 69 -13.33 8.05 8.59
CA ARG A 69 -13.24 9.51 8.41
C ARG A 69 -12.06 10.11 9.16
N VAL A 70 -11.80 9.67 10.39
CA VAL A 70 -10.62 10.11 11.17
C VAL A 70 -9.32 9.72 10.46
N SER A 71 -9.23 8.48 9.96
CA SER A 71 -8.05 8.00 9.24
C SER A 71 -7.80 8.77 7.96
N LEU A 72 -8.85 9.06 7.17
CA LEU A 72 -8.74 9.89 5.96
C LEU A 72 -8.37 11.33 6.29
N ASN A 73 -8.84 11.87 7.41
CA ASN A 73 -8.45 13.20 7.86
C ASN A 73 -6.96 13.25 8.23
N ALA A 74 -6.42 12.20 8.84
CA ALA A 74 -4.98 12.10 9.11
C ALA A 74 -4.15 12.10 7.81
N LEU A 75 -4.59 11.38 6.77
CA LEU A 75 -3.96 11.41 5.44
C LEU A 75 -4.02 12.81 4.81
N LYS A 76 -5.15 13.50 4.96
CA LYS A 76 -5.31 14.87 4.48
C LYS A 76 -4.36 15.84 5.16
N THR A 77 -4.19 15.74 6.48
CA THR A 77 -3.29 16.63 7.25
C THR A 77 -1.84 16.54 6.78
N VAL A 78 -1.42 15.38 6.25
CA VAL A 78 -0.07 15.19 5.71
C VAL A 78 0.04 15.46 4.20
N GLY A 79 -0.99 16.04 3.58
CA GLY A 79 -0.99 16.41 2.16
C GLY A 79 -1.20 15.26 1.19
N LEU A 80 -1.68 14.09 1.67
CA LEU A 80 -1.97 12.94 0.81
C LEU A 80 -3.36 13.00 0.16
N ASP A 81 -4.17 14.02 0.46
CA ASP A 81 -5.48 14.21 -0.19
C ASP A 81 -5.36 14.48 -1.68
N ALA A 82 -4.25 15.07 -2.12
CA ALA A 82 -3.92 15.29 -3.53
C ALA A 82 -3.78 13.98 -4.35
N TYR A 83 -3.55 12.84 -3.70
CA TYR A 83 -3.38 11.52 -4.33
C TYR A 83 -4.61 10.62 -4.14
N LEU A 84 -5.68 11.14 -3.53
CA LEU A 84 -6.89 10.38 -3.20
C LEU A 84 -8.12 10.98 -3.85
N LEU A 85 -8.85 10.15 -4.60
CA LEU A 85 -10.15 10.49 -5.16
C LEU A 85 -11.24 10.22 -4.11
N VAL A 86 -11.45 11.20 -3.24
CA VAL A 86 -12.49 11.14 -2.20
C VAL A 86 -13.81 11.68 -2.73
N LYS A 87 -14.84 10.83 -2.86
CA LYS A 87 -16.22 11.23 -3.13
C LYS A 87 -17.11 10.93 -1.93
N HIS A 88 -18.39 11.34 -2.01
CA HIS A 88 -19.36 11.20 -0.93
C HIS A 88 -19.44 9.76 -0.38
N ASN A 89 -19.54 8.76 -1.26
CA ASN A 89 -19.65 7.35 -0.85
C ASN A 89 -18.48 6.46 -1.30
N THR A 90 -17.56 7.00 -2.10
CA THR A 90 -16.46 6.22 -2.68
C THR A 90 -15.11 6.83 -2.38
N LEU A 91 -14.10 5.97 -2.43
CA LEU A 91 -12.71 6.29 -2.22
C LEU A 91 -11.87 5.49 -3.23
N ALA A 92 -10.97 6.15 -3.92
CA ALA A 92 -9.99 5.53 -4.80
C ALA A 92 -8.64 6.22 -4.66
N PHE A 93 -7.57 5.54 -5.05
CA PHE A 93 -6.29 6.18 -5.30
C PHE A 93 -6.30 6.86 -6.67
N ASP A 94 -5.72 8.06 -6.77
CA ASP A 94 -5.62 8.78 -8.05
C ASP A 94 -4.42 8.27 -8.85
N GLN A 95 -4.66 7.32 -9.77
CA GLN A 95 -3.61 6.81 -10.66
C GLN A 95 -3.11 7.83 -11.68
N ALA A 96 -3.83 8.95 -11.89
CA ALA A 96 -3.35 10.03 -12.75
C ALA A 96 -2.33 10.92 -12.03
N SER A 97 -2.21 10.80 -10.71
CA SER A 97 -1.19 11.51 -9.94
C SER A 97 0.21 10.93 -10.20
N THR A 98 1.25 11.73 -9.93
CA THR A 98 2.64 11.27 -10.05
C THR A 98 3.01 10.46 -8.82
N TYR A 99 3.12 9.14 -8.95
CA TYR A 99 3.49 8.25 -7.85
C TYR A 99 4.42 7.12 -8.29
N TRP A 100 5.12 6.54 -7.32
CA TRP A 100 5.97 5.37 -7.46
C TRP A 100 5.69 4.40 -6.31
N CYS A 101 5.47 3.13 -6.65
CA CYS A 101 5.29 2.04 -5.69
C CYS A 101 6.27 0.91 -6.01
N ASP A 102 7.05 0.50 -5.02
CA ASP A 102 8.02 -0.59 -5.15
C ASP A 102 7.38 -1.94 -5.48
N VAL A 103 6.18 -2.22 -4.94
CA VAL A 103 5.42 -3.44 -5.25
C VAL A 103 5.01 -3.46 -6.73
N GLU A 104 4.45 -2.37 -7.26
CA GLU A 104 4.09 -2.31 -8.67
C GLU A 104 5.33 -2.39 -9.59
N ALA A 105 6.45 -1.79 -9.18
CA ALA A 105 7.71 -1.91 -9.90
C ALA A 105 8.20 -3.38 -9.93
N PHE A 106 8.13 -4.06 -8.79
CA PHE A 106 8.49 -5.48 -8.66
C PHE A 106 7.57 -6.39 -9.50
N GLU A 107 6.25 -6.20 -9.43
CA GLU A 107 5.28 -6.97 -10.23
C GLU A 107 5.51 -6.76 -11.73
N ARG A 108 5.84 -5.54 -12.15
CA ARG A 108 6.18 -5.23 -13.55
C ARG A 108 7.44 -5.94 -14.02
N LEU A 109 8.47 -6.00 -13.18
CA LEU A 109 9.70 -6.73 -13.47
C LEU A 109 9.44 -8.24 -13.61
N LEU A 110 8.64 -8.82 -12.71
CA LEU A 110 8.24 -10.23 -12.79
C LEU A 110 7.39 -10.54 -14.03
N ALA A 111 6.45 -9.67 -14.37
CA ALA A 111 5.61 -9.84 -15.55
C ALA A 111 6.41 -9.84 -16.85
N ARG A 112 7.44 -8.98 -16.95
CA ARG A 112 8.37 -8.95 -18.10
C ARG A 112 9.20 -10.21 -18.20
N HIS A 113 9.73 -10.69 -17.07
CA HIS A 113 10.45 -11.96 -17.02
C HIS A 113 9.56 -13.13 -17.50
N ASN A 114 8.33 -13.23 -17.01
CA ASN A 114 7.40 -14.29 -17.37
C ASN A 114 6.94 -14.25 -18.83
N ARG A 115 6.96 -13.08 -19.49
CA ARG A 115 6.60 -12.94 -20.90
C ARG A 115 7.70 -13.39 -21.88
N GLY A 116 8.82 -13.87 -21.38
CA GLY A 116 9.89 -14.35 -22.26
C GLY A 116 10.60 -13.23 -23.01
N GLU A 117 10.52 -11.97 -22.53
CA GLU A 117 11.33 -10.84 -22.99
C GLU A 117 12.78 -11.05 -22.51
N HIS A 118 13.43 -12.11 -23.01
CA HIS A 118 14.77 -12.53 -22.66
C HIS A 118 15.78 -11.70 -23.45
N ASP A 119 16.09 -10.51 -22.96
CA ASP A 119 17.34 -9.86 -23.32
C ASP A 119 18.40 -10.21 -22.27
N ALA A 120 19.67 -10.27 -22.68
CA ALA A 120 20.81 -10.80 -21.92
C ALA A 120 21.10 -10.11 -20.55
N GLY A 121 20.26 -9.17 -20.11
CA GLY A 121 20.29 -8.47 -18.81
C GLY A 121 19.39 -9.05 -17.71
N ASN A 122 18.91 -10.28 -17.86
CA ASN A 122 17.94 -10.91 -16.94
C ASN A 122 18.44 -10.99 -15.48
N MET A 123 19.74 -11.23 -15.27
CA MET A 123 20.34 -11.23 -13.92
C MET A 123 20.30 -9.84 -13.27
N GLU A 124 20.46 -8.76 -14.04
CA GLU A 124 20.46 -7.40 -13.50
C GLU A 124 19.04 -6.93 -13.14
N LEU A 125 18.04 -7.32 -13.95
CA LEU A 125 16.63 -7.07 -13.64
C LEU A 125 16.16 -7.83 -12.39
N LEU A 126 16.58 -9.09 -12.26
CA LEU A 126 16.33 -9.90 -11.05
C LEU A 126 17.06 -9.32 -9.84
N ARG A 127 18.29 -8.84 -10.01
CA ARG A 127 19.06 -8.18 -8.95
C ARG A 127 18.39 -6.88 -8.50
N GLN A 128 17.91 -6.03 -9.41
CA GLN A 128 17.13 -4.83 -9.08
C GLN A 128 15.82 -5.16 -8.35
N ALA A 129 15.13 -6.25 -8.74
CA ALA A 129 13.93 -6.72 -8.04
C ALA A 129 14.24 -7.20 -6.61
N VAL A 130 15.41 -7.84 -6.41
CA VAL A 130 15.91 -8.28 -5.09
C VAL A 130 16.42 -7.09 -4.26
N ASP A 131 17.05 -6.08 -4.88
CA ASP A 131 17.48 -4.85 -4.21
C ASP A 131 16.29 -3.99 -3.75
N LEU A 132 15.18 -3.99 -4.51
CA LEU A 132 13.90 -3.41 -4.08
C LEU A 132 13.32 -4.16 -2.86
N TYR A 133 13.67 -5.43 -2.67
CA TYR A 133 13.32 -6.22 -1.51
C TYR A 133 14.29 -5.93 -0.35
N GLY A 134 14.15 -4.74 0.27
CA GLY A 134 15.12 -4.18 1.20
C GLY A 134 15.18 -4.77 2.62
N GLY A 135 14.78 -6.02 2.87
CA GLY A 135 14.84 -6.55 4.24
C GLY A 135 14.51 -8.02 4.43
N ASP A 136 15.52 -8.75 4.91
CA ASP A 136 15.50 -10.08 5.54
C ASP A 136 14.65 -11.16 4.85
N PHE A 137 15.31 -11.92 3.97
CA PHE A 137 14.81 -13.18 3.42
C PHE A 137 15.00 -14.32 4.44
N SER A 138 14.48 -14.18 5.68
CA SER A 138 14.53 -15.27 6.67
C SER A 138 13.18 -15.95 6.83
N GLY A 139 13.10 -17.15 6.28
CA GLY A 139 12.37 -18.25 6.91
C GLY A 139 10.84 -18.18 6.87
N ARG A 140 10.27 -18.38 5.68
CA ARG A 140 9.19 -19.35 5.41
C ARG A 140 8.77 -19.22 3.95
N GLY A 141 9.21 -20.17 3.14
CA GLY A 141 8.91 -20.20 1.72
C GLY A 141 7.41 -20.19 1.47
N PHE A 142 6.94 -19.33 0.58
CA PHE A 142 5.57 -19.38 0.07
C PHE A 142 5.47 -18.75 -1.31
N CYS A 143 4.55 -19.26 -2.14
CA CYS A 143 4.31 -18.91 -3.53
C CYS A 143 3.69 -17.50 -3.68
N TRP A 144 4.33 -16.59 -4.42
CA TRP A 144 4.11 -15.12 -4.32
C TRP A 144 3.09 -14.50 -5.29
N VAL A 145 2.61 -15.19 -6.34
CA VAL A 145 1.83 -14.49 -7.38
C VAL A 145 0.31 -14.44 -7.15
N THR A 146 -0.24 -15.26 -6.25
CA THR A 146 -1.69 -15.27 -5.92
C THR A 146 -1.99 -14.67 -4.54
N ARG A 147 -0.94 -14.28 -3.78
CA ARG A 147 -1.03 -14.07 -2.33
C ARG A 147 -0.90 -12.63 -1.88
N LEU A 148 -0.80 -11.64 -2.77
CA LEU A 148 -0.62 -10.25 -2.34
C LEU A 148 -1.83 -9.70 -1.55
N ASN A 149 -3.05 -10.12 -1.91
CA ASN A 149 -4.27 -9.72 -1.18
C ASN A 149 -4.35 -10.35 0.23
N LEU A 150 -3.82 -11.57 0.42
CA LEU A 150 -3.65 -12.21 1.74
C LEU A 150 -2.47 -11.63 2.51
N MET A 151 -1.41 -11.19 1.82
CA MET A 151 -0.21 -10.63 2.42
C MET A 151 -0.44 -9.23 2.98
N ILE A 152 -1.31 -8.41 2.40
CA ILE A 152 -1.74 -7.17 3.06
C ILE A 152 -2.45 -7.54 4.37
N GLY A 153 -3.35 -8.53 4.38
CA GLY A 153 -3.98 -9.00 5.62
C GLY A 153 -2.97 -9.44 6.68
N SER A 154 -1.94 -10.19 6.29
CA SER A 154 -0.88 -10.67 7.18
C SER A 154 0.13 -9.59 7.61
N TRP A 155 0.56 -8.72 6.70
CA TRP A 155 1.48 -7.60 6.97
C TRP A 155 0.80 -6.52 7.82
N VAL A 156 -0.46 -6.19 7.53
CA VAL A 156 -1.30 -5.33 8.36
C VAL A 156 -1.50 -6.00 9.74
N SER A 157 -1.81 -7.29 9.82
CA SER A 157 -1.87 -8.00 11.12
C SER A 157 -0.56 -7.90 11.91
N ALA A 158 0.58 -8.12 11.24
CA ALA A 158 1.91 -8.17 11.84
C ALA A 158 2.44 -6.79 12.25
N ASN A 159 2.11 -5.73 11.52
CA ASN A 159 2.71 -4.40 11.71
C ASN A 159 1.77 -3.40 12.41
N ILE A 160 0.44 -3.60 12.31
CA ILE A 160 -0.56 -2.69 12.86
C ILE A 160 -1.42 -3.26 14.00
N GLY A 161 -1.13 -4.47 14.48
CA GLY A 161 -1.66 -5.00 15.74
C GLY A 161 -3.18 -5.21 15.71
N GLY A 162 -3.63 -6.24 15.02
CA GLY A 162 -5.04 -6.66 15.04
C GLY A 162 -5.18 -7.98 14.29
N ARG A 163 -6.09 -8.85 14.75
CA ARG A 163 -6.41 -10.12 14.08
C ARG A 163 -7.19 -9.81 12.81
N TRP A 164 -6.68 -10.25 11.67
CA TRP A 164 -7.41 -10.30 10.40
C TRP A 164 -7.66 -11.77 10.03
N PHE A 165 -8.83 -12.06 9.48
CA PHE A 165 -9.23 -13.39 9.01
C PHE A 165 -8.67 -13.69 7.62
#